data_AF-M5DRE2-F1
#
_entry.id   AF-M5DRE2-F1
#
_cell.length_a   1.000
_cell.length_b   1.000
_cell.length_c   1.000
_cell.angle_alpha   90.00
_cell.angle_beta   90.00
_cell.angle_gamma   90.00
#
_symmetry.space_group_name_H-M   'P 1'
#
loop_
_entity.id
_entity.type
_entity.pdbx_description
1 polymer ?
#
loop_
_entity_poly.entity_id
_entity_poly.type
_entity_poly.pdbx_seq_one_letter_code
_entity_poly.pdbx_strand_id
1 'polypeptide(L)' 'MTAATTLRALEANRLFTDLKDAEARLSQAARDLKAGVISEEEYNTEAELCIKIIRACSLLH' A
#
# COMPACT_ATOMS: atom_id res chain seq x y z
N MET A 1 12.15 -5.96 -27.91
CA MET A 1 11.52 -6.16 -26.59
C MET A 1 11.48 -7.64 -26.31
N THR A 2 12.08 -8.10 -25.21
CA THR A 2 12.10 -9.52 -24.84
C THR A 2 11.07 -9.79 -23.74
N ALA A 3 10.60 -11.04 -23.62
CA ALA A 3 9.61 -11.43 -22.61
C ALA A 3 10.03 -11.08 -21.16
N ALA A 4 11.34 -11.06 -20.88
CA ALA A 4 11.89 -10.67 -19.58
C ALA A 4 11.71 -9.17 -19.27
N THR A 5 11.84 -8.29 -20.28
CA THR A 5 11.59 -6.85 -20.11
C THR A 5 10.12 -6.53 -19.87
N THR A 6 9.20 -7.26 -20.52
CA THR A 6 7.76 -7.10 -20.31
C THR A 6 7.30 -7.63 -18.95
N LEU A 7 7.87 -8.76 -18.49
CA LEU A 7 7.58 -9.31 -17.15
C LEU A 7 8.01 -8.35 -16.04
N ARG A 8 9.23 -7.81 -16.12
CA ARG A 8 9.71 -6.82 -15.14
C ARG A 8 8.86 -5.54 -15.14
N ALA A 9 8.43 -5.07 -16.31
CA ALA A 9 7.55 -3.91 -16.41
C ALA A 9 6.17 -4.19 -15.80
N LEU A 10 5.62 -5.39 -15.97
CA LEU A 10 4.35 -5.79 -15.35
C LEU A 10 4.46 -5.88 -13.82
N GLU A 11 5.56 -6.46 -13.32
CA GLU A 11 5.82 -6.54 -11.88
C GLU A 11 6.00 -5.16 -11.24
N ALA A 12 6.78 -4.27 -11.88
CA ALA A 12 6.95 -2.90 -11.41
C ALA A 12 5.63 -2.10 -11.40
N ASN A 13 4.79 -2.26 -12.42
CA ASN A 13 3.47 -1.62 -12.46
C ASN A 13 2.55 -2.15 -11.34
N ARG A 14 2.57 -3.46 -11.08
CA ARG A 14 1.79 -4.05 -10.00
C ARG A 14 2.22 -3.51 -8.63
N LEU A 15 3.53 -3.48 -8.37
CA LEU A 15 4.08 -2.93 -7.12
C LEU A 15 3.75 -1.45 -6.95
N PHE A 16 3.75 -0.67 -8.04
CA PHE A 16 3.36 0.73 -8.00
C PHE A 16 1.89 0.91 -7.62
N THR A 17 0.98 0.10 -8.21
CA THR A 17 -0.44 0.11 -7.85
C THR A 17 -0.65 -0.32 -6.39
N ASP A 18 -0.01 -1.41 -5.95
CA ASP A 18 -0.11 -1.90 -4.58
C ASP A 18 0.38 -0.85 -3.55
N LEU A 19 1.45 -0.12 -3.88
CA LEU A 19 1.95 0.98 -3.06
C LEU A 19 0.96 2.14 -3.00
N LYS A 20 0.41 2.57 -4.14
CA LYS A 20 -0.55 3.68 -4.20
C LYS A 20 -1.85 3.36 -3.47
N ASP A 21 -2.34 2.13 -3.60
CA ASP A 21 -3.53 1.67 -2.89
C ASP A 21 -3.29 1.62 -1.37
N ALA A 22 -2.12 1.13 -0.93
CA ALA A 22 -1.77 1.12 0.50
C ALA A 22 -1.64 2.55 1.08
N GLU A 23 -1.05 3.50 0.35
CA GLU A 23 -1.00 4.91 0.75
C GLU A 23 -2.40 5.53 0.88
N ALA A 24 -3.29 5.22 -0.08
CA ALA A 24 -4.66 5.71 -0.08
C ALA A 24 -5.47 5.13 1.09
N ARG A 25 -5.36 3.82 1.35
CA ARG A 25 -6.01 3.14 2.49
C ARG A 25 -5.55 3.71 3.82
N LEU A 26 -4.25 3.94 3.99
CA LEU A 26 -3.69 4.57 5.20
C LEU A 26 -4.29 5.97 5.42
N SER A 27 -4.36 6.77 4.35
CA SER A 27 -4.92 8.12 4.39
C SER A 27 -6.41 8.11 4.72
N GLN A 28 -7.16 7.13 4.20
CA GLN A 28 -8.58 6.97 4.49
C GLN A 28 -8.79 6.55 5.95
N ALA A 29 -8.06 5.54 6.43
CA ALA A 29 -8.11 5.10 7.81
C ALA A 29 -7.80 6.24 8.79
N ALA A 30 -6.84 7.10 8.48
CA ALA A 30 -6.53 8.27 9.31
C ALA A 30 -7.69 9.29 9.36
N ARG A 31 -8.42 9.47 8.25
CA ARG A 31 -9.62 10.31 8.20
C ARG A 31 -10.77 9.67 8.98
N ASP A 32 -10.95 8.37 8.85
CA ASP A 32 -12.00 7.62 9.53
C ASP A 32 -11.79 7.62 11.05
N LEU A 33 -10.53 7.49 11.51
CA LEU A 33 -10.18 7.65 12.92
C LEU A 33 -10.50 9.07 13.41
N LYS A 34 -10.13 10.10 12.63
CA LYS A 34 -10.43 11.50 12.97
C LYS A 34 -11.93 11.79 12.98
N ALA A 35 -12.70 11.11 12.14
CA ALA A 35 -14.16 11.20 12.09
C ALA A 35 -14.86 10.35 13.16
N GLY A 36 -14.11 9.53 13.92
CA GLY A 36 -14.65 8.61 14.93
C GLY A 36 -15.43 7.43 14.33
N VAL A 37 -15.19 7.11 13.05
CA VAL A 37 -15.84 6.01 12.32
C VAL A 37 -15.21 4.67 12.71
N ILE A 38 -13.91 4.66 13.00
CA ILE A 38 -13.14 3.50 13.45
C ILE A 38 -12.42 3.80 14.77
N SER A 39 -12.15 2.76 15.55
CA SER A 39 -11.35 2.84 16.77
C SER A 39 -9.84 2.97 16.49
N GLU A 40 -9.06 3.41 17.47
CA GLU A 40 -7.58 3.43 17.36
C GLU A 40 -7.01 2.02 17.12
N GLU A 41 -7.62 0.97 17.67
CA GLU A 41 -7.17 -0.42 17.47
C GLU A 41 -7.37 -0.88 16.02
N GLU A 42 -8.54 -0.57 15.44
CA GLU A 42 -8.83 -0.83 14.03
C GLU A 42 -7.90 -0.03 13.11
N TYR A 43 -7.68 1.25 13.42
CA TYR A 43 -6.74 2.10 12.69
C TYR A 43 -5.32 1.52 12.74
N ASN A 44 -4.83 1.13 13.92
CA ASN A 44 -3.47 0.58 14.06
C ASN A 44 -3.30 -0.73 13.29
N THR A 45 -4.31 -1.59 13.30
CA THR A 45 -4.29 -2.86 12.54
C THR A 45 -4.21 -2.60 11.03
N GLU A 46 -5.05 -1.70 10.52
CA GLU A 46 -5.07 -1.33 9.10
C GLU A 46 -3.78 -0.59 8.70
N ALA A 47 -3.28 0.28 9.58
CA ALA A 47 -2.05 1.03 9.36
C ALA A 47 -0.83 0.10 9.31
N GLU A 48 -0.73 -0.89 10.20
CA GLU A 48 0.34 -1.89 10.17
C GLU A 48 0.38 -2.67 8.86
N LEU A 49 -0.78 -3.08 8.33
CA LEU A 49 -0.88 -3.78 7.05
C LEU A 49 -0.42 -2.89 5.90
N CYS A 50 -0.90 -1.65 5.83
CA CYS A 50 -0.51 -0.70 4.79
C CYS A 50 1.00 -0.39 4.84
N ILE A 51 1.56 -0.18 6.04
CA ILE A 51 2.99 0.07 6.24
C ILE A 51 3.84 -1.14 5.79
N LYS A 52 3.40 -2.37 6.06
CA LYS A 52 4.09 -3.58 5.60
C LYS A 52 4.13 -3.65 4.06
N ILE A 53 3.03 -3.34 3.39
CA ILE A 53 2.94 -3.31 1.92
C ILE A 53 3.86 -2.22 1.34
N ILE A 54 3.82 -1.00 1.89
CA ILE A 54 4.66 0.11 1.44
C ILE A 54 6.14 -0.23 1.62
N ARG A 55 6.53 -0.82 2.76
CA ARG A 55 7.92 -1.28 3.00
C ARG A 55 8.33 -2.37 2.03
N ALA A 56 7.47 -3.36 1.77
CA ALA A 56 7.76 -4.43 0.82
C ALA A 56 7.99 -3.86 -0.60
N CYS A 57 7.16 -2.90 -1.02
CA CYS A 57 7.31 -2.23 -2.32
C CYS A 57 8.55 -1.33 -2.38
N SER A 58 8.99 -0.76 -1.25
CA SER A 58 10.18 0.10 -1.17
C SER A 58 11.49 -0.70 -1.18
N LEU A 59 11.49 -1.94 -0.66
CA LEU A 59 12.67 -2.83 -0.63
C LEU A 59 12.96 -3.51 -1.99
N LEU A 60 12.03 -3.40 -2.94
CA LEU A 60 12.14 -3.98 -4.28
C LEU A 60 12.73 -3.01 -5.33
N HIS A 61 13.06 -1.77 -4.94
CA HIS A 61 13.79 -0.78 -5.74
C HIS A 61 15.28 -0.79 -5.41
#